data_AF-A0A955H296-F1
#
_entry.id   AF-A0A955H296-F1
#
_cell.length_a   1.000
_cell.length_b   1.000
_cell.length_c   1.000
_cell.angle_alpha   90.00
_cell.angle_beta   90.00
_cell.angle_gamma   90.00
#
_symmetry.space_group_name_H-M   'P 1'
#
loop_
_entity.id
_entity.type
_entity.pdbx_description
1 polymer ?
#
loop_
_entity_poly.entity_id
_entity_poly.type
_entity_poly.pdbx_seq_one_letter_code
_entity_poly.pdbx_strand_id
1 'polypeptide(L)'
;MTAINARSTSEQQYTEPVVPLKELPSCPDAKSLFAKIIASQDFSPIVRGLLREKIAKDHAEADQLIKAFVQWYATGSVTVKKSYVMFVGEVDSVMHEMILNSKWYMSFCYNTTGVYTHHEPIDEMDMSDDMVMNAAFFTAHLLTQTWGNELHPKLQVHVDAVTAGSCKPSSVSCVGNSGPFDLVPIHT
;
A
#
# COMPACT_ATOMS: atom_id res chain seq x y z
N MET A 1 -44.46 39.97 -14.50
CA MET A 1 -43.10 39.42 -14.30
C MET A 1 -43.22 38.30 -13.29
N THR A 2 -43.03 37.07 -13.75
CA THR A 2 -43.31 35.82 -13.02
C THR A 2 -42.12 35.45 -12.14
N ALA A 3 -42.38 35.08 -10.89
CA ALA A 3 -41.40 34.46 -9.98
C ALA A 3 -41.13 33.01 -10.37
N ILE A 4 -39.86 32.57 -10.32
CA ILE A 4 -39.50 31.15 -10.13
C ILE A 4 -38.34 31.06 -9.13
N ASN A 5 -38.50 30.07 -8.27
CA ASN A 5 -37.81 29.75 -7.03
C ASN A 5 -36.34 29.33 -7.14
N ALA A 6 -35.65 29.63 -6.03
CA ALA A 6 -34.73 28.81 -5.26
C ALA A 6 -34.01 27.62 -5.92
N ARG A 7 -32.69 27.59 -5.71
CA ARG A 7 -32.03 26.45 -5.07
C ARG A 7 -30.86 26.93 -4.22
N SER A 8 -31.03 26.83 -2.90
CA SER A 8 -29.91 26.64 -2.00
C SER A 8 -29.32 25.27 -2.29
N THR A 9 -28.01 25.20 -2.45
CA THR A 9 -27.29 23.94 -2.22
C THR A 9 -26.46 24.15 -0.97
N SER A 10 -26.89 23.40 0.04
CA SER A 10 -26.29 23.21 1.35
C SER A 10 -24.77 23.11 1.30
N GLU A 11 -24.14 23.75 2.28
CA GLU A 11 -22.86 23.33 2.84
C GLU A 11 -22.85 21.80 3.01
N GLN A 12 -21.94 21.13 2.31
CA GLN A 12 -21.25 20.00 2.91
C GLN A 12 -19.88 20.53 3.32
N GLN A 13 -19.79 20.96 4.58
CA GLN A 13 -18.54 21.02 5.29
C GLN A 13 -17.92 19.62 5.20
N TYR A 14 -16.90 19.47 4.37
CA TYR A 14 -15.99 18.34 4.50
C TYR A 14 -15.22 18.59 5.80
N THR A 15 -15.68 17.99 6.88
CA THR A 15 -14.78 17.67 7.99
C THR A 15 -13.73 16.73 7.42
N GLU A 16 -12.50 17.22 7.28
CA GLU A 16 -11.35 16.34 7.07
C GLU A 16 -11.43 15.23 8.12
N PRO A 17 -11.44 13.95 7.72
CA PRO A 17 -11.34 12.87 8.69
C PRO A 17 -10.02 13.06 9.43
N VAL A 18 -10.12 13.31 10.73
CA VAL A 18 -8.96 13.22 11.63
C VAL A 18 -8.46 11.79 11.51
N VAL A 19 -7.30 11.60 10.89
CA VAL A 19 -6.62 10.31 10.84
C VAL A 19 -5.54 10.31 11.91
N PRO A 20 -5.72 9.58 13.03
CA PRO A 20 -4.61 9.15 13.83
C PRO A 20 -4.64 7.62 13.92
N LEU A 21 -3.88 6.95 13.07
CA LEU A 21 -3.37 5.62 13.43
C LEU A 21 -2.07 5.69 14.25
N LYS A 22 -1.47 6.87 14.38
CA LYS A 22 -0.16 7.01 15.03
C LYS A 22 -0.18 7.18 16.55
N GLU A 23 -1.35 7.17 17.18
CA GLU A 23 -1.47 7.36 18.63
C GLU A 23 -2.24 6.24 19.33
N LEU A 24 -2.20 5.02 18.80
CA LEU A 24 -2.53 3.87 19.65
C LEU A 24 -1.28 3.55 20.51
N PRO A 25 -1.38 3.56 21.85
CA PRO A 25 -0.28 3.20 22.77
C PRO A 25 0.28 1.77 22.55
N SER A 26 -0.38 0.99 21.68
CA SER A 26 -0.11 -0.42 21.40
C SER A 26 -0.16 -0.75 19.91
N CYS A 27 0.26 0.16 19.02
CA CYS A 27 0.41 -0.20 17.60
C CYS A 27 1.48 -1.30 17.49
N PRO A 28 1.16 -2.52 16.99
CA PRO A 28 2.14 -3.59 16.88
C PRO A 28 3.24 -3.18 15.90
N ASP A 29 4.46 -3.69 16.09
CA ASP A 29 5.48 -3.58 15.05
C ASP A 29 5.05 -4.32 13.75
N ALA A 30 5.73 -4.03 12.64
CA ALA A 30 5.37 -4.59 11.33
C ALA A 30 5.39 -6.12 11.30
N LYS A 31 6.32 -6.78 12.03
CA LYS A 31 6.42 -8.25 12.06
C LYS A 31 5.27 -8.85 12.86
N SER A 32 4.93 -8.24 13.98
CA SER A 32 3.77 -8.60 14.80
C SER A 32 2.45 -8.43 14.03
N LEU A 33 2.31 -7.33 13.28
CA LEU A 33 1.15 -7.10 12.41
C LEU A 33 1.08 -8.13 11.27
N PHE A 34 2.20 -8.40 10.59
CA PHE A 34 2.28 -9.45 9.57
C PHE A 34 1.84 -10.81 10.11
N ALA A 35 2.38 -11.25 11.25
CA ALA A 35 2.05 -12.54 11.84
C ALA A 35 0.54 -12.63 12.16
N LYS A 36 -0.02 -11.56 12.71
CA LYS A 36 -1.47 -11.46 12.98
C LYS A 36 -2.30 -11.55 11.70
N ILE A 37 -1.92 -10.83 10.64
CA ILE A 37 -2.63 -10.84 9.36
C ILE A 37 -2.63 -12.24 8.77
N ILE A 38 -1.45 -12.85 8.63
CA ILE A 38 -1.28 -14.19 8.04
C ILE A 38 -2.05 -15.25 8.83
N ALA A 39 -2.14 -15.13 10.15
CA ALA A 39 -2.85 -16.09 10.99
C ALA A 39 -4.37 -15.93 11.00
N SER A 40 -4.90 -14.74 10.71
CA SER A 40 -6.31 -14.40 10.96
C SER A 40 -7.15 -14.13 9.72
N GLN A 41 -6.54 -13.86 8.57
CA GLN A 41 -7.26 -13.47 7.35
C GLN A 41 -7.43 -14.64 6.40
N ASP A 42 -8.66 -14.85 5.91
CA ASP A 42 -8.93 -15.79 4.82
C ASP A 42 -8.67 -15.13 3.46
N PHE A 43 -7.53 -15.47 2.86
CA PHE A 43 -7.13 -15.01 1.53
C PHE A 43 -7.68 -15.87 0.38
N SER A 44 -8.51 -16.89 0.66
CA SER A 44 -9.06 -17.76 -0.40
C SER A 44 -9.73 -17.00 -1.57
N PRO A 45 -10.45 -15.88 -1.36
CA PRO A 45 -10.98 -15.08 -2.47
C PRO A 45 -9.88 -14.51 -3.38
N ILE A 46 -8.77 -14.06 -2.79
CA ILE A 46 -7.64 -13.46 -3.49
C ILE A 46 -6.84 -14.52 -4.24
N VAL A 47 -6.58 -15.66 -3.58
CA VAL A 47 -5.91 -16.81 -4.22
C VAL A 47 -6.66 -17.26 -5.47
N ARG A 48 -7.99 -17.37 -5.42
CA ARG A 48 -8.81 -17.70 -6.60
C ARG A 48 -8.66 -16.68 -7.73
N GLY A 49 -8.56 -15.39 -7.38
CA GLY A 49 -8.28 -14.32 -8.33
C GLY A 49 -6.94 -14.48 -9.02
N LEU A 50 -5.87 -14.60 -8.22
CA LEU A 50 -4.49 -14.76 -8.70
C LEU A 50 -4.31 -15.96 -9.66
N LEU A 51 -4.97 -17.08 -9.37
CA LEU A 51 -4.93 -18.27 -10.23
C LEU A 51 -5.72 -18.08 -11.52
N ARG A 52 -6.90 -17.45 -11.44
CA ARG A 52 -7.77 -17.20 -12.60
C ARG A 52 -7.09 -16.27 -13.60
N GLU A 53 -6.44 -15.22 -13.12
CA GLU A 53 -5.72 -14.24 -13.94
C GLU A 53 -4.30 -14.73 -14.33
N LYS A 54 -3.91 -15.94 -13.91
CA LYS A 54 -2.59 -16.53 -14.18
C LYS A 54 -1.41 -15.68 -13.68
N ILE A 55 -1.64 -14.91 -12.61
CA ILE A 55 -0.60 -14.19 -11.87
C ILE A 55 0.23 -15.20 -11.07
N ALA A 56 -0.43 -16.19 -10.47
CA ALA A 56 0.19 -17.33 -9.82
C ALA A 56 -0.05 -18.62 -10.63
N LYS A 57 0.94 -19.51 -10.70
CA LYS A 57 0.83 -20.82 -11.36
C LYS A 57 0.07 -21.84 -10.54
N ASP A 58 0.20 -21.74 -9.21
CA ASP A 58 -0.41 -22.65 -8.26
C ASP A 58 -0.68 -21.96 -6.92
N HIS A 59 -1.34 -22.68 -6.01
CA HIS A 59 -1.69 -22.19 -4.69
C HIS A 59 -0.45 -21.80 -3.85
N ALA A 60 0.67 -22.52 -4.01
CA ALA A 60 1.87 -22.24 -3.24
C ALA A 60 2.50 -20.92 -3.67
N GLU A 61 2.58 -20.64 -4.97
CA GLU A 61 3.04 -19.35 -5.50
C GLU A 61 2.10 -18.22 -5.08
N ALA A 62 0.78 -18.44 -5.11
CA ALA A 62 -0.20 -17.45 -4.62
C ALA A 62 0.03 -17.12 -3.13
N ASP A 63 0.24 -18.12 -2.28
CA ASP A 63 0.54 -17.91 -0.86
C ASP A 63 1.84 -17.14 -0.63
N GLN A 64 2.87 -17.36 -1.45
CA GLN A 64 4.12 -16.58 -1.39
C GLN A 64 3.90 -15.12 -1.81
N LEU A 65 3.12 -14.88 -2.87
CA LEU A 65 2.78 -13.52 -3.29
C LEU A 65 1.97 -12.78 -2.22
N ILE A 66 1.02 -13.45 -1.57
CA ILE A 66 0.28 -12.89 -0.43
C ILE A 66 1.22 -12.54 0.71
N LYS A 67 2.15 -13.41 1.08
CA LYS A 67 3.15 -13.10 2.13
C LYS A 67 3.98 -11.88 1.77
N ALA A 68 4.44 -11.77 0.51
CA ALA A 68 5.15 -10.60 0.03
C ALA A 68 4.31 -9.32 0.18
N PHE A 69 3.05 -9.38 -0.27
CA PHE A 69 2.11 -8.26 -0.11
C PHE A 69 1.92 -7.88 1.36
N VAL A 70 1.71 -8.86 2.26
CA VAL A 70 1.48 -8.58 3.68
C VAL A 70 2.74 -8.01 4.35
N GLN A 71 3.94 -8.41 3.95
CA GLN A 71 5.17 -7.76 4.42
C GLN A 71 5.19 -6.28 4.03
N TRP A 72 4.88 -5.98 2.76
CA TRP A 72 4.78 -4.60 2.29
C TRP A 72 3.68 -3.82 3.04
N TYR A 73 2.48 -4.39 3.15
CA TYR A 73 1.33 -3.75 3.78
C TYR A 73 1.58 -3.45 5.25
N ALA A 74 2.07 -4.43 6.02
CA ALA A 74 2.35 -4.26 7.44
C ALA A 74 3.43 -3.20 7.68
N THR A 75 4.47 -3.16 6.84
CA THR A 75 5.52 -2.14 6.91
C THR A 75 4.95 -0.73 6.65
N GLY A 76 4.15 -0.59 5.59
CA GLY A 76 3.47 0.66 5.24
C GLY A 76 2.44 1.14 6.28
N SER A 77 1.84 0.19 7.01
CA SER A 77 0.79 0.49 7.99
C SER A 77 1.31 1.02 9.33
N VAL A 78 2.55 0.66 9.69
CA VAL A 78 3.17 1.10 10.95
C VAL A 78 4.15 2.26 10.76
N THR A 79 4.48 2.61 9.52
CA THR A 79 5.30 3.79 9.25
C THR A 79 4.50 5.06 9.40
N VAL A 80 5.17 6.05 9.98
CA VAL A 80 4.59 7.38 10.12
C VAL A 80 4.75 8.21 8.85
N LYS A 81 5.56 7.80 7.88
CA LYS A 81 5.85 8.62 6.70
C LYS A 81 4.98 8.21 5.52
N LYS A 82 4.47 9.20 4.78
CA LYS A 82 3.56 9.00 3.64
C LYS A 82 4.27 8.65 2.32
N SER A 83 5.60 8.68 2.27
CA SER A 83 6.38 8.38 1.06
C SER A 83 6.55 6.89 0.74
N TYR A 84 5.58 6.06 1.12
CA TYR A 84 5.64 4.61 0.98
C TYR A 84 4.87 4.13 -0.25
N VAL A 85 5.57 3.48 -1.17
CA VAL A 85 5.04 3.13 -2.50
C VAL A 85 5.05 1.63 -2.75
N MET A 86 4.21 1.17 -3.67
CA MET A 86 4.26 -0.17 -4.25
C MET A 86 5.06 -0.16 -5.55
N PHE A 87 5.83 -1.22 -5.81
CA PHE A 87 6.54 -1.40 -7.07
C PHE A 87 5.70 -2.20 -8.06
N VAL A 88 5.79 -1.87 -9.35
CA VAL A 88 5.15 -2.63 -10.42
C VAL A 88 5.67 -4.07 -10.39
N GLY A 89 4.75 -5.04 -10.35
CA GLY A 89 5.09 -6.47 -10.37
C GLY A 89 3.98 -7.36 -9.83
N GLU A 90 4.28 -8.63 -9.59
CA GLU A 90 3.27 -9.60 -9.13
C GLU A 90 2.72 -9.26 -7.74
N VAL A 91 3.50 -8.58 -6.88
CA VAL A 91 3.05 -8.14 -5.55
C VAL A 91 2.00 -7.03 -5.66
N ASP A 92 2.18 -6.10 -6.60
CA ASP A 92 1.18 -5.08 -6.95
C ASP A 92 -0.11 -5.73 -7.48
N SER A 93 0.02 -6.77 -8.31
CA SER A 93 -1.14 -7.53 -8.80
C SER A 93 -1.95 -8.21 -7.68
N VAL A 94 -1.33 -8.57 -6.55
CA VAL A 94 -2.07 -9.03 -5.36
C VAL A 94 -2.96 -7.93 -4.81
N MET A 95 -2.42 -6.71 -4.69
CA MET A 95 -3.19 -5.55 -4.22
C MET A 95 -4.36 -5.25 -5.17
N HIS A 96 -4.15 -5.34 -6.48
CA HIS A 96 -5.22 -5.16 -7.47
C HIS A 96 -6.32 -6.21 -7.32
N GLU A 97 -5.98 -7.49 -7.16
CA GLU A 97 -6.99 -8.53 -6.91
C GLU A 97 -7.77 -8.29 -5.61
N MET A 98 -7.12 -7.73 -4.58
CA MET A 98 -7.80 -7.29 -3.36
C MET A 98 -8.79 -6.16 -3.66
N ILE A 99 -8.37 -5.11 -4.36
CA ILE A 99 -9.20 -3.95 -4.70
C ILE A 99 -10.41 -4.34 -5.56
N LEU A 100 -10.23 -5.24 -6.54
CA LEU A 100 -11.33 -5.79 -7.33
C LEU A 100 -12.35 -6.54 -6.45
N ASN A 101 -11.89 -7.08 -5.33
CA ASN A 101 -12.73 -7.61 -4.26
C ASN A 101 -13.05 -6.55 -3.19
N SER A 102 -13.52 -5.37 -3.62
CA SER A 102 -13.64 -4.15 -2.82
C SER A 102 -14.25 -4.32 -1.42
N LYS A 103 -15.33 -5.10 -1.27
CA LYS A 103 -15.93 -5.38 0.05
C LYS A 103 -14.98 -6.14 0.98
N TRP A 104 -14.29 -7.14 0.46
CA TRP A 104 -13.30 -7.90 1.21
C TRP A 104 -12.11 -7.00 1.56
N TYR A 105 -11.61 -6.19 0.62
CA TYR A 105 -10.47 -5.32 0.85
C TYR A 105 -10.74 -4.22 1.89
N MET A 106 -11.91 -3.58 1.82
CA MET A 106 -12.34 -2.64 2.86
C MET A 106 -12.38 -3.31 4.23
N SER A 107 -13.00 -4.49 4.33
CA SER A 107 -13.03 -5.25 5.60
C SER A 107 -11.63 -5.62 6.08
N PHE A 108 -10.75 -6.06 5.18
CA PHE A 108 -9.35 -6.37 5.49
C PHE A 108 -8.64 -5.17 6.10
N CYS A 109 -8.70 -4.00 5.45
CA CYS A 109 -8.06 -2.78 5.94
C CYS A 109 -8.59 -2.37 7.32
N TYR A 110 -9.91 -2.28 7.49
CA TYR A 110 -10.50 -1.89 8.77
C TYR A 110 -10.22 -2.89 9.90
N ASN A 111 -10.16 -4.20 9.60
CA ASN A 111 -9.89 -5.21 10.63
C ASN A 111 -8.42 -5.27 11.05
N THR A 112 -7.50 -4.86 10.17
CA THR A 112 -6.06 -4.99 10.40
C THR A 112 -5.45 -3.71 10.93
N THR A 113 -5.77 -2.58 10.30
CA THR A 113 -5.21 -1.27 10.63
C THR A 113 -6.28 -0.29 11.07
N GLY A 114 -7.56 -0.53 10.78
CA GLY A 114 -8.63 0.40 11.16
C GLY A 114 -8.80 1.59 10.19
N VAL A 115 -7.99 1.66 9.14
CA VAL A 115 -8.09 2.70 8.10
C VAL A 115 -8.03 2.04 6.73
N TYR A 116 -8.82 2.56 5.80
CA TYR A 116 -8.78 2.13 4.41
C TYR A 116 -7.52 2.64 3.71
N THR A 117 -6.70 1.71 3.22
CA THR A 117 -5.52 2.03 2.41
C THR A 117 -5.93 2.31 0.98
N HIS A 118 -5.93 3.59 0.60
CA HIS A 118 -6.21 4.00 -0.77
C HIS A 118 -5.09 3.57 -1.72
N HIS A 119 -5.50 3.08 -2.89
CA HIS A 119 -4.63 2.84 -4.02
C HIS A 119 -4.76 4.02 -4.97
N GLU A 120 -3.75 4.88 -5.00
CA GLU A 120 -3.67 6.01 -5.92
C GLU A 120 -2.52 5.72 -6.91
N PRO A 121 -2.85 5.42 -8.20
CA PRO A 121 -1.85 5.22 -9.24
C PRO A 121 -0.95 6.46 -9.39
N ILE A 122 0.35 6.26 -9.53
CA ILE A 122 1.31 7.39 -9.60
C ILE A 122 1.08 8.28 -10.82
N ASP A 123 0.63 7.72 -11.94
CA ASP A 123 0.32 8.48 -13.17
C ASP A 123 -0.90 9.41 -13.02
N GLU A 124 -1.72 9.20 -12.00
CA GLU A 124 -2.83 10.09 -11.63
C GLU A 124 -2.41 11.17 -10.62
N MET A 125 -1.17 11.12 -10.10
CA MET A 125 -0.64 12.07 -9.13
C MET A 125 0.25 13.13 -9.80
N ASP A 126 0.18 14.37 -9.33
CA ASP A 126 1.11 15.45 -9.73
C ASP A 126 2.46 15.30 -8.99
N MET A 127 3.24 14.27 -9.36
CA MET A 127 4.54 13.96 -8.79
C MET A 127 5.64 14.04 -9.84
N SER A 128 6.78 14.65 -9.49
CA SER A 128 7.97 14.58 -10.33
C SER A 128 8.65 13.21 -10.24
N ASP A 129 9.39 12.84 -11.29
CA ASP A 129 10.21 11.62 -11.31
C ASP A 129 11.14 11.52 -10.09
N ASP A 130 11.74 12.65 -9.66
CA ASP A 130 12.59 12.70 -8.47
C ASP A 130 11.83 12.37 -7.19
N MET A 131 10.58 12.82 -7.06
CA MET A 131 9.73 12.50 -5.90
C MET A 131 9.39 11.00 -5.88
N VAL A 132 9.06 10.42 -7.04
CA VAL A 132 8.78 8.98 -7.17
C VAL A 132 10.02 8.18 -6.79
N MET A 133 11.20 8.58 -7.27
CA MET A 133 12.45 7.90 -6.94
C MET A 133 12.80 8.01 -5.46
N ASN A 134 12.64 9.18 -4.83
CA ASN A 134 12.84 9.34 -3.40
C ASN A 134 11.91 8.44 -2.58
N ALA A 135 10.67 8.25 -3.02
CA ALA A 135 9.72 7.32 -2.42
C ALA A 135 10.18 5.86 -2.53
N ALA A 136 10.68 5.48 -3.72
CA ALA A 136 11.24 4.16 -3.97
C ALA A 136 12.45 3.88 -3.06
N PHE A 137 13.38 4.83 -2.93
CA PHE A 137 14.52 4.73 -2.00
C PHE A 137 14.05 4.58 -0.55
N PHE A 138 13.10 5.40 -0.12
CA PHE A 138 12.53 5.32 1.23
C PHE A 138 11.89 3.96 1.50
N THR A 139 11.07 3.48 0.57
CA THR A 139 10.36 2.19 0.66
C THR A 139 11.34 1.03 0.73
N ALA A 140 12.34 1.00 -0.16
CA ALA A 140 13.37 -0.03 -0.17
C ALA A 140 14.15 -0.06 1.16
N HIS A 141 14.59 1.11 1.62
CA HIS A 141 15.30 1.23 2.90
C HIS A 141 14.45 0.72 4.07
N LEU A 142 13.18 1.11 4.12
CA LEU A 142 12.27 0.72 5.20
C LEU A 142 12.00 -0.79 5.20
N LEU A 143 11.81 -1.41 4.03
CA LEU A 143 11.66 -2.85 3.89
C LEU A 143 12.93 -3.59 4.37
N THR A 144 14.11 -3.13 3.98
CA THR A 144 15.39 -3.72 4.44
C THR A 144 15.56 -3.59 5.94
N GLN A 145 15.29 -2.42 6.53
CA GLN A 145 15.38 -2.21 7.98
C GLN A 145 14.40 -3.09 8.76
N THR A 146 13.18 -3.28 8.22
CA THR A 146 12.12 -4.03 8.90
C THR A 146 12.36 -5.54 8.84
N TRP A 147 12.74 -6.06 7.67
CA TRP A 147 12.77 -7.50 7.42
C TRP A 147 14.17 -8.09 7.36
N GLY A 148 15.18 -7.32 6.94
CA GLY A 148 16.54 -7.82 6.73
C GLY A 148 16.56 -9.08 5.88
N ASN A 149 17.17 -10.15 6.41
CA ASN A 149 17.27 -11.46 5.73
C ASN A 149 15.93 -12.21 5.59
N GLU A 150 14.88 -11.75 6.27
CA GLU A 150 13.53 -12.31 6.18
C GLU A 150 12.69 -11.64 5.09
N LEU A 151 13.23 -10.65 4.36
CA LEU A 151 12.51 -9.98 3.28
C LEU A 151 12.17 -11.00 2.18
N HIS A 152 10.90 -10.98 1.75
CA HIS A 152 10.44 -11.91 0.74
C HIS A 152 11.18 -11.68 -0.58
N PRO A 153 11.61 -12.74 -1.32
CA PRO A 153 12.37 -12.59 -2.56
C PRO A 153 11.70 -11.70 -3.62
N LYS A 154 10.36 -11.73 -3.69
CA LYS A 154 9.57 -10.88 -4.62
C LYS A 154 9.62 -9.39 -4.27
N LEU A 155 9.96 -9.02 -3.03
CA LEU A 155 10.24 -7.63 -2.65
C LEU A 155 11.74 -7.32 -2.75
N GLN A 156 12.60 -8.30 -2.45
CA GLN A 156 14.06 -8.16 -2.51
C GLN A 156 14.52 -7.71 -3.91
N VAL A 157 13.93 -8.22 -4.99
CA VAL A 157 14.27 -7.80 -6.37
C VAL A 157 14.13 -6.29 -6.59
N HIS A 158 13.17 -5.64 -5.91
CA HIS A 158 12.97 -4.19 -6.02
C HIS A 158 13.98 -3.43 -5.16
N VAL A 159 14.29 -3.94 -3.95
CA VAL A 159 15.37 -3.40 -3.11
C VAL A 159 16.70 -3.45 -3.85
N ASP A 160 17.00 -4.56 -4.51
CA ASP A 160 18.23 -4.74 -5.29
C ASP A 160 18.27 -3.78 -6.48
N ALA A 161 17.14 -3.62 -7.20
CA ALA A 161 17.05 -2.68 -8.33
C ALA A 161 17.25 -1.22 -7.90
N VAL A 162 16.70 -0.82 -6.76
CA VAL A 162 16.90 0.51 -6.18
C VAL A 162 18.37 0.70 -5.78
N THR A 163 18.97 -0.29 -5.10
CA THR A 163 20.36 -0.23 -4.64
C THR A 163 21.36 -0.21 -5.80
N ALA A 164 21.09 -0.96 -6.87
CA ALA A 164 21.91 -1.02 -8.07
C ALA A 164 21.70 0.18 -9.02
N GLY A 165 20.75 1.07 -8.73
CA GLY A 165 20.42 2.21 -9.59
C GLY A 165 19.72 1.83 -10.90
N SER A 166 19.13 0.63 -10.98
CA SER A 166 18.36 0.17 -12.16
C SER A 166 16.86 0.42 -12.03
N CYS A 167 16.37 0.82 -10.86
CA CYS A 167 15.00 1.28 -10.64
C CYS A 167 14.73 2.60 -11.39
N LYS A 168 13.54 2.71 -11.99
CA LYS A 168 13.08 3.91 -12.72
C LYS A 168 11.76 4.41 -12.12
N PRO A 169 11.33 5.65 -12.39
CA PRO A 169 10.01 6.13 -11.97
C PRO A 169 8.88 5.19 -12.41
N SER A 170 8.97 4.68 -13.65
CA SER A 170 8.04 3.70 -14.21
C SER A 170 8.07 2.31 -13.54
N SER A 171 8.96 2.07 -12.58
CA SER A 171 9.01 0.84 -11.76
C SER A 171 8.10 0.94 -10.54
N VAL A 172 7.53 2.11 -10.26
CA VAL A 172 6.65 2.37 -9.12
C VAL A 172 5.20 2.43 -9.60
N SER A 173 4.30 1.73 -8.93
CA SER A 173 2.91 1.58 -9.35
C SER A 173 1.99 2.62 -8.70
N CYS A 174 1.97 2.65 -7.37
CA CYS A 174 1.02 3.44 -6.60
C CYS A 174 1.58 3.81 -5.23
N VAL A 175 0.88 4.72 -4.54
CA VAL A 175 1.10 5.00 -3.11
C VAL A 175 0.26 4.09 -2.24
N GLY A 176 0.82 3.73 -1.08
CA GLY A 176 0.16 2.85 -0.12
C GLY A 176 -0.58 3.55 1.02
N ASN A 177 -0.65 4.89 1.06
CA ASN A 177 -1.39 5.64 2.09
C ASN A 177 -1.79 7.02 1.55
N SER A 178 -3.06 7.41 1.69
CA SER A 178 -3.55 8.70 1.20
C SER A 178 -2.93 9.89 1.95
N GLY A 179 -2.58 10.91 1.19
CA GLY A 179 -2.18 12.23 1.70
C GLY A 179 -1.01 12.84 0.94
N PRO A 180 -0.77 14.16 1.09
CA PRO A 180 0.39 14.81 0.50
C PRO A 180 1.65 14.09 0.96
N PHE A 181 2.52 13.79 0.00
CA PHE A 181 3.81 13.14 0.23
C PHE A 181 4.59 13.90 1.32
N ASP A 182 4.81 13.27 2.48
CA ASP A 182 5.77 13.78 3.46
C ASP A 182 7.17 13.46 2.93
N LEU A 183 7.67 14.25 1.97
CA LEU A 183 9.02 14.13 1.43
C LEU A 183 10.02 14.27 2.59
N VAL A 184 10.78 13.22 2.88
CA VAL A 184 11.85 13.30 3.88
C VAL A 184 13.21 13.27 3.17
N PRO A 185 14.07 14.29 3.37
CA PRO A 185 15.46 14.22 2.94
C PRO A 185 16.15 13.03 3.60
N ILE A 186 16.81 12.18 2.81
CA ILE A 186 17.71 11.16 3.35
C ILE A 186 18.98 11.89 3.77
N HIS A 187 19.18 12.08 5.08
CA HIS A 187 20.48 12.52 5.59
C HIS A 187 21.41 11.30 5.63
N THR A 188 22.37 11.29 4.71
CA THR A 188 23.53 10.38 4.71
C THR A 188 24.49 10.69 5.85
#